data_AF-A0A6A6GFV8-F1
#
_entry.id   AF-A0A6A6GFV8-F1
#
_cell.length_a   1.000
_cell.length_b   1.000
_cell.length_c   1.000
_cell.angle_alpha   90.00
_cell.angle_beta   90.00
_cell.angle_gamma   90.00
#
_symmetry.space_group_name_H-M   'P 1'
#
loop_
_entity.id
_entity.type
_entity.pdbx_description
1 polymer ?
#
loop_
_entity_poly.entity_id
_entity_poly.type
_entity_poly.pdbx_seq_one_letter_code
_entity_poly.pdbx_strand_id
1 'polypeptide(L)'
;MRYSSQGHPEALAHSPQFEIAMEETEKMTVYAEDDRAAAREELDKVKAAFKEVVEGPDKELGEEVQRRIGQRIRELEHGVKAMEELAQNQD
;
A
#
# COMPACT_ATOMS: atom_id res chain seq x y z
N MET A 1 -53.98 31.52 -11.69
CA MET A 1 -53.00 30.55 -12.21
C MET A 1 -52.19 30.02 -11.03
N ARG A 2 -52.40 28.77 -10.59
CA ARG A 2 -51.58 28.12 -9.56
C ARG A 2 -50.63 27.16 -10.29
N TYR A 3 -49.33 27.41 -10.22
CA TYR A 3 -48.34 26.46 -10.71
C TYR A 3 -48.22 25.33 -9.70
N SER A 4 -48.87 24.20 -9.99
CA SER A 4 -48.46 22.91 -9.47
C SER A 4 -47.21 22.50 -10.24
N SER A 5 -46.07 22.41 -9.56
CA SER A 5 -44.90 21.69 -10.08
C SER A 5 -44.41 20.76 -8.98
N GLN A 6 -44.81 19.50 -9.11
CA GLN A 6 -44.01 18.40 -8.57
C GLN A 6 -42.63 18.48 -9.23
N GLY A 7 -41.58 18.49 -8.42
CA GLY A 7 -40.19 18.36 -8.86
C GLY A 7 -39.44 17.60 -7.79
N HIS A 8 -39.02 16.38 -8.12
CA HIS A 8 -38.38 15.38 -7.26
C HIS A 8 -37.19 15.92 -6.43
N PRO A 9 -37.05 15.52 -5.16
CA PRO A 9 -35.80 15.64 -4.42
C PRO A 9 -34.86 14.48 -4.81
N GLU A 10 -34.27 14.49 -6.02
CA GLU A 10 -33.45 13.35 -6.45
C GLU A 10 -32.27 13.72 -7.38
N ALA A 11 -31.72 14.93 -7.25
CA ALA A 11 -30.62 15.40 -8.09
C ALA A 11 -29.30 15.61 -7.32
N LEU A 12 -29.07 14.85 -6.24
CA LEU A 12 -27.81 14.89 -5.47
C LEU A 12 -27.04 13.55 -5.46
N ALA A 13 -27.52 12.52 -6.15
CA ALA A 13 -26.89 11.20 -6.17
C ALA A 13 -26.06 10.88 -7.44
N HIS A 14 -26.10 11.73 -8.47
CA HIS A 14 -25.45 11.48 -9.78
C HIS A 14 -24.84 12.74 -10.39
N SER A 15 -24.27 13.63 -9.57
CA SER A 15 -23.44 14.69 -10.12
C SER A 15 -22.23 14.05 -10.81
N PRO A 16 -21.80 14.50 -12.00
CA PRO A 16 -20.61 13.98 -12.64
C PRO A 16 -19.36 14.09 -11.75
N GLN A 17 -19.33 15.03 -10.81
CA GLN A 17 -18.32 15.12 -9.77
C GLN A 17 -18.37 13.98 -8.74
N PHE A 18 -19.54 13.42 -8.44
CA PHE A 18 -19.68 12.24 -7.59
C PHE A 18 -19.21 10.98 -8.30
N GLU A 19 -19.51 10.84 -9.60
CA GLU A 19 -18.97 9.75 -10.43
C GLU A 19 -17.45 9.88 -10.61
N ILE A 20 -16.92 11.09 -10.84
CA ILE A 20 -15.47 11.33 -10.86
C ILE A 20 -14.86 11.06 -9.48
N ALA A 21 -15.49 11.46 -8.38
CA ALA A 21 -14.98 11.18 -7.04
C ALA A 21 -14.99 9.68 -6.73
N MET A 22 -16.03 8.94 -7.18
CA MET A 22 -16.10 7.48 -7.03
C MET A 22 -15.02 6.80 -7.88
N GLU A 23 -14.91 7.17 -9.15
CA GLU A 23 -13.90 6.65 -10.07
C GLU A 23 -12.47 7.00 -9.61
N GLU A 24 -12.26 8.18 -9.01
CA GLU A 24 -11.00 8.55 -8.37
C GLU A 24 -10.78 7.81 -7.05
N THR A 25 -11.82 7.43 -6.29
CA THR A 25 -11.66 6.54 -5.12
C THR A 25 -11.34 5.10 -5.54
N GLU A 26 -11.94 4.61 -6.63
CA GLU A 26 -11.66 3.31 -7.25
C GLU A 26 -10.26 3.29 -7.89
N LYS A 27 -9.84 4.41 -8.51
CA LYS A 27 -8.46 4.62 -8.99
C LYS A 27 -7.48 4.96 -7.86
N MET A 28 -7.95 5.48 -6.71
CA MET A 28 -7.18 5.66 -5.46
C MET A 28 -6.82 4.34 -4.77
N THR A 29 -7.04 3.20 -5.44
CA THR A 29 -6.14 2.03 -5.42
C THR A 29 -4.69 2.34 -5.88
N VAL A 30 -4.24 3.59 -5.75
CA VAL A 30 -3.02 4.28 -6.23
C VAL A 30 -1.68 3.56 -5.94
N TYR A 31 -1.66 2.44 -5.20
CA TYR A 31 -0.56 1.48 -5.25
C TYR A 31 -0.89 0.42 -6.29
N ALA A 32 -0.44 0.66 -7.52
CA ALA A 32 -0.57 -0.31 -8.61
C ALA A 32 0.09 -1.64 -8.21
N GLU A 33 -0.34 -2.74 -8.83
CA GLU A 33 0.35 -4.03 -8.71
C GLU A 33 1.88 -3.89 -8.86
N ASP A 34 2.30 -2.98 -9.76
CA ASP A 34 3.69 -2.61 -9.99
C ASP A 34 4.39 -2.01 -8.76
N ASP A 35 3.75 -1.11 -8.00
CA ASP A 35 4.33 -0.53 -6.79
C ASP A 35 4.50 -1.57 -5.68
N ARG A 36 3.53 -2.49 -5.54
CA ARG A 36 3.62 -3.60 -4.59
C ARG A 36 4.72 -4.58 -4.98
N ALA A 37 4.85 -4.89 -6.28
CA ALA A 37 5.92 -5.71 -6.82
C ALA A 37 7.29 -5.06 -6.58
N ALA A 38 7.41 -3.74 -6.83
CA ALA A 38 8.62 -2.98 -6.57
C ALA A 38 8.97 -2.97 -5.07
N ALA A 39 8.01 -2.73 -4.17
CA ALA A 39 8.23 -2.78 -2.74
C ALA A 39 8.69 -4.16 -2.26
N ARG A 40 8.15 -5.23 -2.87
CA ARG A 40 8.56 -6.60 -2.59
C ARG A 40 9.99 -6.87 -3.03
N GLU A 41 10.32 -6.49 -4.26
CA GLU A 41 11.66 -6.68 -4.82
C GLU A 41 12.72 -5.93 -3.99
N GLU A 42 12.45 -4.68 -3.63
CA GLU A 42 13.36 -3.88 -2.80
C GLU A 42 13.53 -4.48 -1.40
N LEU A 43 12.46 -4.98 -0.78
CA LEU A 43 12.56 -5.70 0.49
C LEU A 43 13.45 -6.95 0.37
N ASP A 44 13.31 -7.72 -0.70
CA ASP A 44 14.14 -8.91 -0.93
C ASP A 44 15.63 -8.54 -1.10
N LYS A 45 15.94 -7.44 -1.81
CA LYS A 45 17.32 -6.90 -1.91
C LYS A 45 17.88 -6.51 -0.55
N VAL A 46 17.11 -5.77 0.25
CA VAL A 46 17.53 -5.34 1.60
C VAL A 46 17.77 -6.55 2.51
N LYS A 47 16.90 -7.57 2.45
CA LYS A 47 17.07 -8.82 3.20
C LYS A 47 18.31 -9.60 2.77
N ALA A 48 18.59 -9.67 1.47
CA ALA A 48 19.79 -10.31 0.95
C ALA A 48 21.06 -9.62 1.47
N ALA A 49 21.12 -8.29 1.37
CA ALA A 49 22.25 -7.51 1.89
C ALA A 49 22.40 -7.65 3.42
N PHE A 50 21.30 -7.58 4.16
CA PHE A 50 21.30 -7.81 5.61
C PHE A 50 21.86 -9.19 5.95
N LYS A 51 21.40 -10.24 5.25
CA LYS A 51 21.86 -11.61 5.45
C LYS A 51 23.34 -11.76 5.14
N GLU A 52 23.82 -11.20 4.04
CA GLU A 52 25.24 -11.22 3.67
C GLU A 52 26.13 -10.63 4.76
N VAL A 53 25.73 -9.50 5.33
CA VAL A 53 26.47 -8.85 6.42
C VAL A 53 26.43 -9.66 7.71
N VAL A 54 25.25 -10.18 8.09
CA VAL A 54 25.08 -10.95 9.34
C VAL A 54 25.78 -12.30 9.29
N GLU A 55 25.75 -12.98 8.15
CA GLU A 55 26.39 -14.29 7.97
C GLU A 55 27.87 -14.19 7.59
N GLY A 56 28.34 -12.99 7.26
CA GLY A 56 29.68 -12.68 6.82
C GLY A 56 30.80 -13.04 7.82
N PRO A 57 32.07 -12.92 7.40
CA PRO A 57 33.22 -13.29 8.21
C PRO A 57 33.43 -12.38 9.42
N ASP A 58 33.01 -11.13 9.35
CA ASP A 58 33.10 -10.16 10.46
C ASP A 58 31.91 -10.33 11.42
N LYS A 59 32.13 -11.12 12.49
CA LYS A 59 31.08 -11.48 13.43
C LYS A 59 30.65 -10.31 14.32
N GLU A 60 31.56 -9.42 14.70
CA GLU A 60 31.22 -8.26 15.52
C GLU A 60 30.33 -7.27 14.75
N LEU A 61 30.68 -7.02 13.49
CA LEU A 61 29.84 -6.22 12.60
C LEU A 61 28.48 -6.89 12.37
N GLY A 62 28.46 -8.19 12.08
CA GLY A 62 27.23 -8.95 11.88
C GLY A 62 26.27 -8.88 13.07
N GLU A 63 26.78 -9.05 14.30
CA GLU A 63 25.99 -8.95 15.53
C GLU A 63 25.44 -7.53 15.78
N GLU A 64 26.25 -6.50 15.53
CA GLU A 64 25.81 -5.09 15.68
C GLU A 64 24.73 -4.75 14.65
N VAL A 65 24.92 -5.15 13.38
CA VAL A 65 23.92 -4.95 12.32
C VAL A 65 22.65 -5.73 12.62
N GLN A 66 22.74 -6.97 13.10
CA GLN A 66 21.58 -7.76 13.51
C GLN A 66 20.81 -7.06 14.64
N ARG A 67 21.50 -6.59 15.69
CA ARG A 67 20.88 -5.90 16.83
C ARG A 67 20.20 -4.60 16.42
N ARG A 68 20.83 -3.80 15.56
CA ARG A 68 20.28 -2.51 15.13
C ARG A 68 19.19 -2.70 14.09
N ILE A 69 19.46 -3.42 13.02
CA ILE A 69 18.63 -3.39 11.80
C ILE A 69 17.60 -4.53 11.78
N GLY A 70 17.80 -5.61 12.54
CA GLY A 70 16.90 -6.77 12.52
C GLY A 70 15.45 -6.45 12.87
N GLN A 71 15.18 -5.47 13.73
CA GLN A 71 13.80 -5.01 13.98
C GLN A 71 13.21 -4.30 12.75
N ARG A 72 13.97 -3.43 12.10
CA ARG A 72 13.52 -2.69 10.91
C ARG A 72 13.20 -3.63 9.75
N ILE A 73 13.98 -4.70 9.57
CA ILE A 73 13.67 -5.73 8.57
C ILE A 73 12.29 -6.33 8.82
N ARG A 74 12.00 -6.73 10.07
CA ARG A 74 10.68 -7.30 10.41
C ARG A 74 9.55 -6.31 10.19
N GLU A 75 9.75 -5.04 10.56
CA GLU A 75 8.75 -3.99 10.33
C GLU A 75 8.44 -3.82 8.84
N LEU A 76 9.47 -3.82 7.99
CA LEU A 76 9.30 -3.77 6.53
C LEU A 76 8.59 -5.01 5.99
N GLU A 77 8.93 -6.21 6.48
CA GLU A 77 8.24 -7.46 6.11
C GLU A 77 6.75 -7.42 6.44
N HIS A 78 6.40 -6.94 7.64
CA HIS A 78 5.01 -6.78 8.04
C HIS A 78 4.30 -5.71 7.22
N GLY A 79 4.96 -4.59 6.90
CA GLY A 79 4.41 -3.53 6.07
C GLY A 79 4.10 -4.00 4.65
N VAL A 80 5.06 -4.67 4.00
CA VAL A 80 4.85 -5.22 2.65
C VAL A 80 3.75 -6.27 2.64
N LYS A 81 3.74 -7.19 3.61
CA LYS A 81 2.68 -8.19 3.72
C LYS A 81 1.30 -7.54 3.89
N ALA A 82 1.17 -6.51 4.72
CA ALA A 82 -0.10 -5.80 4.89
C ALA A 82 -0.55 -5.13 3.57
N MET A 83 0.37 -4.58 2.78
CA MET A 83 0.05 -4.04 1.45
C MET A 83 -0.43 -5.14 0.48
N GLU A 84 0.19 -6.32 0.52
CA GLU A 84 -0.22 -7.48 -0.28
C GLU A 84 -1.62 -8.00 0.14
N GLU A 85 -1.89 -8.10 1.45
CA GLU A 85 -3.17 -8.57 2.00
C GLU A 85 -4.31 -7.58 1.71
N LEU A 86 -4.06 -6.27 1.79
CA LEU A 86 -5.08 -5.27 1.42
C LEU A 86 -5.48 -5.37 -0.04
N ALA A 87 -4.54 -5.67 -0.93
CA ALA A 87 -4.82 -5.85 -2.34
C ALA A 87 -5.64 -7.11 -2.64
N GLN A 88 -5.32 -8.23 -1.98
CA GLN A 88 -6.06 -9.50 -2.16
C GLN A 88 -7.51 -9.44 -1.64
N ASN A 89 -7.80 -8.55 -0.68
CA ASN A 89 -9.13 -8.36 -0.13
C ASN A 89 -9.95 -7.30 -0.88
N GLN A 90 -9.39 -6.66 -1.90
CA GLN A 90 -10.04 -5.66 -2.76
C GLN A 90 -10.44 -6.22 -4.13
N ASP A 91 -10.11 -7.48 -4.43
CA ASP A 91 -10.49 -8.22 -5.65
C ASP A 91 -11.85 -8.94 -5.49
#